data_AF-A0A835IGK2-F1
#
_entry.id   AF-A0A835IGK2-F1
#
_cell.length_a   1.000
_cell.length_b   1.000
_cell.length_c   1.000
_cell.angle_alpha   90.00
_cell.angle_beta   90.00
_cell.angle_gamma   90.00
#
_symmetry.space_group_name_H-M   'P 1'
#
loop_
_entity.id
_entity.type
_entity.pdbx_description
1 polymer ?
#
loop_
_entity_poly.entity_id
_entity_poly.type
_entity_poly.pdbx_seq_one_letter_code
_entity_poly.pdbx_strand_id
1 'polypeptide(L)'
;MQNCTSKPWCFMGDFNNVLYTNEILGCDVVHPKEVEDFMDCVVSAGLFDMKFTGFFYTWSNNAQGVHRKMSKIDRVLVNATWNNIFLSEASFTPP
;
A
#
# COMPACT_ATOMS: atom_id res chain seq x y z
N MET A 1 -22.39 -23.12 13.77
CA MET A 1 -21.38 -22.31 13.05
C MET A 1 -21.81 -20.87 13.19
N GLN A 2 -21.11 -20.10 14.03
CA GLN A 2 -21.44 -18.72 14.30
C GLN A 2 -21.01 -17.89 13.08
N ASN A 3 -21.96 -17.22 12.43
CA ASN A 3 -21.66 -16.20 11.43
C ASN A 3 -20.95 -15.03 12.13
N CYS A 4 -19.63 -15.12 12.25
CA CYS A 4 -18.78 -14.00 12.64
C CYS A 4 -18.70 -13.05 11.44
N THR A 5 -19.68 -12.15 11.27
CA THR A 5 -19.46 -10.95 10.45
C THR A 5 -18.32 -10.17 11.10
N SER A 6 -17.10 -10.39 10.61
CA SER A 6 -15.87 -9.80 11.14
C SER A 6 -16.00 -8.28 11.05
N LYS A 7 -15.76 -7.57 12.16
CA LYS A 7 -15.87 -6.10 12.23
C LYS A 7 -15.06 -5.45 11.08
N PRO A 8 -15.47 -4.29 10.55
CA PRO A 8 -14.62 -3.56 9.61
C PRO A 8 -13.34 -3.11 10.34
N TRP A 9 -12.18 -3.31 9.71
CA TRP A 9 -10.90 -2.90 10.27
C TRP A 9 -9.91 -2.52 9.17
N CYS A 10 -8.89 -1.74 9.55
CA CYS A 10 -7.85 -1.28 8.65
C CYS A 10 -6.46 -1.25 9.32
N PHE A 11 -5.41 -1.35 8.51
CA PHE A 11 -4.05 -0.93 8.84
C PHE A 11 -3.69 0.28 8.00
N MET A 12 -3.09 1.30 8.61
CA MET A 12 -2.68 2.51 7.91
C MET A 12 -1.30 2.95 8.38
N GLY A 13 -0.50 3.48 7.45
CA GLY A 13 0.82 4.03 7.75
C GLY A 13 1.87 3.61 6.73
N ASP A 14 3.12 3.76 7.14
CA ASP A 14 4.31 3.42 6.37
C ASP A 14 4.67 1.94 6.54
N PHE A 15 4.60 1.19 5.44
CA PHE A 15 4.95 -0.23 5.40
C PHE A 15 6.41 -0.48 5.04
N ASN A 16 7.16 0.55 4.63
CA ASN A 16 8.52 0.45 4.10
C ASN A 16 8.70 -0.59 2.97
N ASN A 17 7.62 -0.96 2.29
CA ASN A 17 7.64 -1.93 1.20
C ASN A 17 6.54 -1.64 0.15
N VAL A 18 6.73 -2.12 -1.07
CA VAL A 18 5.78 -1.96 -2.18
C VAL A 18 5.02 -3.26 -2.44
N LEU A 19 3.79 -3.16 -2.94
CA LEU A 19 2.99 -4.33 -3.38
C LEU A 19 3.38 -4.79 -4.79
N TYR A 20 3.83 -3.86 -5.63
CA TYR A 20 4.15 -4.13 -7.02
C TYR A 20 5.44 -3.44 -7.43
N THR A 21 6.21 -4.07 -8.33
CA THR A 21 7.49 -3.52 -8.79
C THR A 21 7.35 -2.20 -9.56
N ASN A 22 6.20 -1.94 -10.18
CA ASN A 22 5.89 -0.67 -10.86
C ASN A 22 5.58 0.48 -9.89
N GLU A 23 5.52 0.23 -8.59
CA GLU A 23 5.36 1.25 -7.56
C GLU A 23 6.69 1.87 -7.11
N ILE A 24 7.78 1.56 -7.83
CA ILE A 24 9.12 2.07 -7.59
C ILE A 24 9.61 2.83 -8.83
N LEU A 25 10.17 4.01 -8.61
CA LEU A 25 10.83 4.84 -9.61
C LEU A 25 12.30 5.02 -9.24
N GLY A 26 13.21 4.79 -10.20
CA GLY A 26 14.64 5.07 -10.05
C GLY A 26 15.41 4.15 -9.09
N CYS A 27 14.84 2.99 -8.72
CA CYS A 27 15.57 1.99 -7.93
C CYS A 27 16.01 0.83 -8.84
N ASP A 28 17.32 0.61 -8.93
CA ASP A 28 17.91 -0.50 -9.69
C ASP A 28 17.83 -1.84 -8.95
N VAL A 29 17.51 -1.82 -7.65
CA VAL A 29 17.46 -3.02 -6.80
C VAL A 29 16.12 -3.06 -6.10
N VAL A 30 15.18 -3.76 -6.72
CA VAL A 30 13.99 -4.27 -6.04
C VAL A 30 14.31 -5.72 -5.72
N HIS A 31 14.30 -6.12 -4.45
CA HIS A 31 14.36 -7.53 -4.10
C HIS A 31 12.98 -8.14 -4.41
N PRO A 32 12.81 -8.91 -5.50
CA PRO A 32 11.48 -9.35 -5.92
C PRO A 32 10.81 -10.20 -4.84
N LYS A 33 11.64 -10.86 -4.02
CA LYS A 33 11.19 -11.66 -2.89
C LYS A 33 10.52 -10.82 -1.79
N GLU A 34 11.04 -9.64 -1.49
CA GLU A 34 10.44 -8.76 -0.47
C GLU A 34 9.07 -8.25 -0.92
N VAL A 35 8.92 -7.95 -2.22
CA VAL A 35 7.63 -7.54 -2.80
C VAL A 35 6.64 -8.69 -2.80
N GLU A 36 7.08 -9.89 -3.19
CA GLU A 36 6.26 -11.11 -3.16
C GLU A 36 5.80 -11.44 -1.73
N ASP A 37 6.71 -11.45 -0.76
CA ASP A 37 6.38 -11.78 0.63
C ASP A 37 5.39 -10.77 1.23
N PHE A 38 5.52 -9.48 0.90
CA PHE A 38 4.56 -8.48 1.33
C PHE A 38 3.20 -8.63 0.65
N MET A 39 3.18 -8.89 -0.66
CA MET A 39 1.94 -9.18 -1.38
C MET A 39 1.22 -10.40 -0.78
N ASP A 40 1.95 -11.49 -0.54
CA ASP A 40 1.42 -12.72 0.06
C ASP A 40 0.89 -12.47 1.47
N CYS A 41 1.57 -11.65 2.28
CA CYS A 41 1.10 -11.24 3.60
C CYS A 41 -0.24 -10.49 3.52
N VAL A 42 -0.36 -9.52 2.62
CA VAL A 42 -1.60 -8.74 2.44
C VAL A 42 -2.74 -9.63 1.95
N VAL A 43 -2.48 -10.50 0.97
CA VAL A 43 -3.47 -11.42 0.41
C VAL A 43 -3.92 -12.45 1.46
N SER A 44 -2.99 -13.07 2.19
CA SER A 44 -3.30 -14.05 3.23
C SER A 44 -4.05 -13.45 4.42
N ALA A 45 -3.83 -12.17 4.71
CA ALA A 45 -4.61 -11.42 5.70
C ALA A 45 -6.02 -11.04 5.20
N GLY A 46 -6.36 -11.29 3.93
CA GLY A 46 -7.65 -10.90 3.35
C GLY A 46 -7.82 -9.37 3.25
N LEU A 47 -6.71 -8.67 3.04
CA LEU A 47 -6.63 -7.22 2.97
C LEU A 47 -6.56 -6.72 1.54
N PHE A 48 -7.08 -5.50 1.34
CA PHE A 48 -7.12 -4.81 0.06
C PHE A 48 -6.57 -3.41 0.22
N ASP A 49 -5.80 -2.93 -0.75
CA ASP A 49 -5.38 -1.53 -0.79
C ASP A 49 -6.60 -0.64 -1.06
N MET A 50 -6.86 0.31 -0.16
CA MET A 50 -7.97 1.24 -0.28
C MET A 50 -7.73 2.15 -1.49
N LYS A 51 -8.81 2.48 -2.22
CA LYS A 51 -8.75 3.55 -3.22
C LYS A 51 -8.18 4.83 -2.61
N PHE A 52 -7.39 5.57 -3.38
CA PHE A 52 -6.77 6.79 -2.90
C PHE A 52 -6.85 7.92 -3.93
N THR A 53 -6.70 9.14 -3.42
CA THR A 53 -6.54 10.38 -4.18
C THR A 53 -5.21 11.05 -3.79
N GLY A 54 -4.77 12.02 -4.60
CA GLY A 54 -3.50 12.71 -4.39
C GLY A 54 -2.32 12.00 -5.07
N PHE A 55 -1.19 11.92 -4.37
CA PHE A 55 0.08 11.45 -4.96
C PHE A 55 0.19 9.93 -4.93
N PHE A 56 0.62 9.33 -6.05
CA PHE A 56 0.85 7.89 -6.15
C PHE A 56 2.03 7.43 -5.30
N TYR A 57 3.17 8.14 -5.43
CA TYR A 57 4.35 7.92 -4.60
C TYR A 57 4.21 8.71 -3.30
N THR A 58 4.55 8.06 -2.19
CA THR A 58 4.40 8.61 -0.83
C THR A 58 5.75 8.79 -0.13
N TRP A 59 6.82 8.33 -0.77
CA TRP A 59 8.20 8.58 -0.35
C TRP A 59 9.08 9.04 -1.51
N SER A 60 10.06 9.87 -1.20
CA SER A 60 11.05 10.43 -2.13
C SER A 60 12.40 10.54 -1.44
N ASN A 61 13.49 10.27 -2.16
CA ASN A 61 14.84 10.58 -1.67
C ASN A 61 15.23 12.06 -1.84
N ASN A 62 14.30 12.92 -2.26
CA ASN A 62 14.50 14.35 -2.53
C ASN A 62 15.56 14.68 -3.59
N ALA A 63 16.02 13.69 -4.36
CA ALA A 63 16.97 13.90 -5.44
C ALA A 63 16.26 14.28 -6.76
N GLN A 64 17.04 14.78 -7.71
CA GLN A 64 16.58 15.25 -9.01
C GLN A 64 17.21 14.43 -10.15
N GLY A 65 16.57 14.46 -11.32
CA GLY A 65 17.07 13.80 -12.53
C GLY A 65 17.25 12.29 -12.35
N VAL A 66 18.39 11.78 -12.82
CA VAL A 66 18.71 10.34 -12.82
C VAL A 66 18.89 9.74 -11.41
N HIS A 67 19.07 10.57 -10.39
CA HIS A 67 19.22 10.13 -9.00
C HIS A 67 17.90 10.10 -8.23
N ARG A 68 16.81 10.60 -8.84
CA ARG A 68 15.49 10.65 -8.20
C ARG A 68 14.99 9.23 -7.96
N LYS A 69 14.65 8.95 -6.70
CA LYS A 69 13.99 7.72 -6.27
C LYS A 69 12.67 8.04 -5.62
N MET A 70 11.63 7.30 -5.98
CA MET A 70 10.31 7.42 -5.38
C MET A 70 9.68 6.04 -5.20
N SER A 71 8.86 5.88 -4.16
CA SER A 71 8.15 4.63 -3.88
C SER A 71 6.78 4.88 -3.26
N LYS A 72 5.86 3.93 -3.45
CA LYS A 72 4.57 3.90 -2.75
C LYS A 72 4.66 2.96 -1.54
N ILE A 73 4.94 3.52 -0.37
CA ILE A 73 5.15 2.74 0.87
C ILE A 73 4.12 3.05 1.96
N ASP A 74 3.44 4.18 1.87
CA ASP A 74 2.30 4.50 2.73
C ASP A 74 1.01 3.95 2.12
N ARG A 75 0.26 3.20 2.92
CA ARG A 75 -0.98 2.55 2.49
C ARG A 75 -2.06 2.60 3.55
N VAL A 76 -3.29 2.41 3.10
CA VAL A 76 -4.43 2.08 3.95
C VAL A 76 -4.98 0.75 3.45
N LEU A 77 -4.70 -0.32 4.20
CA LEU A 77 -5.16 -1.67 3.90
C LEU A 77 -6.43 -1.96 4.68
N VAL A 78 -7.46 -2.46 4.01
CA VAL A 78 -8.77 -2.72 4.62
C VAL A 78 -9.26 -4.13 4.35
N ASN A 79 -10.02 -4.69 5.29
CA ASN A 79 -10.69 -5.95 5.06
C ASN A 79 -11.95 -5.78 4.18
N ALA A 80 -12.46 -6.88 3.64
CA ALA A 80 -13.66 -6.87 2.81
C ALA A 80 -14.88 -6.22 3.50
N THR A 81 -15.04 -6.41 4.82
CA THR A 81 -16.16 -5.81 5.56
C THR A 81 -16.13 -4.29 5.54
N TRP A 82 -14.94 -3.68 5.60
CA TRP A 82 -14.81 -2.22 5.50
C TRP A 82 -15.37 -1.69 4.19
N ASN A 83 -14.97 -2.28 3.05
CA ASN A 83 -15.43 -1.88 1.72
C ASN A 83 -16.94 -2.06 1.52
N ASN A 84 -17.55 -3.02 2.22
CA ASN A 84 -19.00 -3.25 2.17
C ASN A 84 -19.82 -2.24 2.98
N ILE A 85 -19.20 -1.59 3.97
CA ILE A 85 -19.89 -0.68 4.91
C ILE A 85 -19.60 0.79 4.57
N PHE A 86 -18.37 1.12 4.20
CA PHE A 86 -17.90 2.50 4.05
C PHE A 86 -17.51 2.82 2.62
N LEU A 87 -17.97 3.98 2.13
CA LEU A 87 -17.43 4.60 0.93
C LEU A 87 -16.27 5.52 1.33
N SER A 88 -15.09 4.95 1.53
CA SER A 88 -13.88 5.65 2.00
C SER A 88 -12.77 5.69 0.96
N GLU A 89 -11.94 6.73 1.00
CA GLU A 89 -10.68 6.81 0.25
C GLU A 89 -9.57 7.36 1.14
N ALA A 90 -8.33 6.97 0.84
CA ALA A 90 -7.13 7.56 1.41
C ALA A 90 -6.72 8.81 0.61
N SER A 91 -6.11 9.79 1.26
CA SER A 91 -5.54 10.98 0.60
C SER A 91 -4.06 11.08 0.96
N PHE A 92 -3.21 11.12 -0.05
CA PHE A 92 -1.76 11.21 0.12
C PHE A 92 -1.24 12.56 -0.37
N THR A 93 -0.51 13.25 0.51
CA THR A 93 0.21 14.49 0.20
C THR A 93 1.50 14.20 -0.56
N PRO A 94 2.10 15.19 -1.24
CA PRO A 94 3.38 14.99 -1.90
C PRO A 94 4.48 14.55 -0.90
N PRO A 95 5.39 13.65 -1.32
CA PRO A 95 6.58 13.27 -0.55
C PRO A 95 7.72 14.30 -0.62
#